data_AF-A0A2S9K9C1-F1
#
_entry.id   AF-A0A2S9K9C1-F1
#
_cell.length_a   1.000
_cell.length_b   1.000
_cell.length_c   1.000
_cell.angle_alpha   90.00
_cell.angle_beta   90.00
_cell.angle_gamma   90.00
#
_symmetry.space_group_name_H-M   'P 1'
#
loop_
_entity.id
_entity.type
_entity.pdbx_description
1 polymer ?
#
loop_
_entity_poly.entity_id
_entity_poly.type
_entity_poly.pdbx_seq_one_letter_code
_entity_poly.pdbx_strand_id
1 'polypeptide(L)'
;MSQSVIQAESPSPFLALATAAPKPGQTVPSPCVGICRMTEAGDLCRGCWRTRDELRAWKASDDDAKRAVWQLVEQRQRAAGLQAA
;
A
#
# COMPACT_ATOMS: atom_id res chain seq x y z
N MET A 1 23.23 -33.06 -0.35
CA MET A 1 23.69 -31.81 0.27
C MET A 1 22.62 -30.76 0.05
N SER A 2 21.74 -30.63 1.04
CA SER A 2 20.58 -29.74 1.06
C SER A 2 21.02 -28.35 1.51
N GLN A 3 21.02 -27.34 0.63
CA GLN A 3 21.07 -25.95 1.08
C GLN A 3 20.20 -25.06 0.19
N SER A 4 19.38 -24.28 0.90
CA SER A 4 18.77 -23.01 0.49
C SER A 4 17.53 -23.07 -0.40
N VAL A 5 16.43 -23.49 0.24
CA VAL A 5 15.12 -22.86 0.07
C VAL A 5 15.27 -21.34 0.07
N ILE A 6 15.20 -20.73 -1.12
CA ILE A 6 15.14 -19.28 -1.27
C ILE A 6 13.72 -18.89 -0.90
N GLN A 7 13.56 -18.48 0.34
CA GLN A 7 12.34 -17.96 0.94
C GLN A 7 11.92 -16.67 0.22
N ALA A 8 11.19 -16.79 -0.90
CA ALA A 8 10.65 -15.69 -1.70
C ALA A 8 9.10 -15.69 -1.77
N GLU A 9 8.45 -16.44 -0.89
CA GLU A 9 7.01 -16.73 -0.95
C GLU A 9 6.22 -16.17 0.25
N SER A 10 6.68 -15.06 0.82
CA SER A 10 5.75 -14.20 1.58
C SER A 10 5.07 -13.24 0.61
N PRO A 11 3.79 -13.44 0.25
CA PRO A 11 3.06 -12.43 -0.49
C PRO A 11 3.14 -11.15 0.33
N SER A 12 3.69 -10.11 -0.29
CA SER A 12 3.88 -8.82 0.37
C SER A 12 2.58 -8.41 1.05
N PRO A 13 2.62 -7.88 2.29
CA PRO A 13 1.42 -7.57 3.08
C PRO A 13 0.44 -6.63 2.33
N PHE A 14 0.92 -5.94 1.30
CA PHE A 14 0.15 -5.10 0.41
C PHE A 14 -0.72 -5.86 -0.62
N LEU A 15 -0.24 -6.98 -1.16
CA LEU A 15 -1.04 -7.82 -2.06
C LEU A 15 -2.18 -8.49 -1.28
N ALA A 16 -1.89 -8.87 -0.03
CA ALA A 16 -2.89 -9.34 0.93
C ALA A 16 -3.92 -8.24 1.29
N LEU A 17 -3.50 -6.97 1.39
CA LEU A 17 -4.40 -5.84 1.61
C LEU A 17 -5.26 -5.48 0.38
N ALA A 18 -4.74 -5.68 -0.82
CA ALA A 18 -5.51 -5.53 -2.06
C ALA A 18 -6.61 -6.61 -2.19
N THR A 19 -6.36 -7.80 -1.63
CA THR A 19 -7.32 -8.92 -1.56
C THR A 19 -8.15 -8.94 -0.27
N ALA A 20 -7.84 -8.07 0.70
CA ALA A 20 -8.60 -7.96 1.93
C ALA A 20 -10.00 -7.42 1.63
N ALA A 21 -11.01 -8.19 2.03
CA ALA A 21 -12.41 -7.85 1.81
C ALA A 21 -12.70 -6.42 2.33
N PRO A 22 -13.27 -5.55 1.49
CA PRO A 22 -13.66 -4.23 1.93
C PRO A 22 -14.63 -4.28 3.11
N LYS A 23 -14.57 -3.28 4.01
CA LYS A 23 -15.62 -3.09 5.02
C LYS A 23 -16.97 -2.88 4.33
N PRO A 24 -18.09 -3.41 4.87
CA PRO A 24 -19.41 -3.16 4.29
C PRO A 24 -19.64 -1.63 4.19
N GLY A 25 -19.82 -1.14 2.96
CA GLY A 25 -19.93 0.30 2.64
C GLY A 25 -18.67 0.99 2.10
N GLN A 26 -17.56 0.28 1.86
CA GLN A 26 -16.38 0.81 1.16
C GLN A 26 -16.09 -0.02 -0.08
N THR A 27 -16.20 0.54 -1.29
CA THR A 27 -15.88 -0.21 -2.52
C THR A 27 -14.38 -0.43 -2.69
N VAL A 28 -13.56 0.46 -2.12
CA VAL A 28 -12.10 0.44 -2.24
C VAL A 28 -11.43 0.24 -0.87
N PRO A 29 -10.66 -0.85 -0.65
CA PRO A 29 -9.98 -1.10 0.61
C PRO A 29 -8.86 -0.07 0.86
N SER A 30 -8.58 0.21 2.12
CA SER A 30 -7.49 1.12 2.50
C SER A 30 -6.14 0.41 2.41
N PRO A 31 -5.13 1.01 1.74
CA PRO A 31 -3.77 0.48 1.70
C PRO A 31 -3.01 0.66 3.03
N CYS A 32 -3.72 0.92 4.14
CA CYS A 32 -3.10 1.17 5.44
C CYS A 32 -2.76 -0.16 6.15
N VAL A 33 -1.46 -0.42 6.33
CA VAL A 33 -0.93 -1.55 7.10
C VAL A 33 -0.94 -1.33 8.62
N GLY A 34 -1.55 -0.24 9.11
CA GLY A 34 -1.53 0.14 10.53
C GLY A 34 -0.19 0.69 11.04
N ILE A 35 0.81 0.80 10.18
CA ILE A 35 2.13 1.36 10.48
C ILE A 35 2.23 2.74 9.85
N CYS A 36 2.05 3.78 10.66
CA CYS A 36 2.26 5.17 10.24
C CYS A 36 3.70 5.59 10.54
N ARG A 37 4.59 5.45 9.56
CA ARG A 37 5.99 5.86 9.68
C ARG A 37 6.40 6.64 8.45
N MET A 38 6.68 7.92 8.59
CA MET A 38 7.12 8.73 7.45
C MET A 38 8.54 8.35 7.02
N THR A 39 8.83 8.57 5.75
CA THR A 39 10.18 8.62 5.17
C THR A 39 10.94 9.82 5.75
N GLU A 40 12.27 9.84 5.62
CA GLU A 40 13.07 10.99 6.10
C GLU A 40 12.75 12.29 5.36
N ALA A 41 12.33 12.20 4.11
CA ALA A 41 11.80 13.33 3.35
C ALA A 41 10.45 13.83 3.89
N GLY A 42 9.72 13.00 4.64
CA GLY A 42 8.45 13.37 5.28
C GLY A 42 7.24 13.33 4.34
N ASP A 43 7.44 13.13 3.04
CA ASP A 43 6.37 13.19 2.04
C ASP A 43 5.51 11.93 1.98
N LEU A 44 6.10 10.76 2.26
CA LEU A 44 5.46 9.46 2.09
C LEU A 44 5.55 8.58 3.34
N CYS A 45 4.51 7.80 3.58
CA CYS A 45 4.51 6.73 4.57
C CYS A 45 5.29 5.51 4.08
N ARG A 46 6.26 5.01 4.85
CA ARG A 46 7.00 3.77 4.55
C ARG A 46 6.13 2.51 4.56
N GLY A 47 5.00 2.56 5.28
CA GLY A 47 4.03 1.47 5.32
C GLY A 47 3.12 1.50 4.09
N CYS A 48 2.32 2.57 3.96
CA CYS A 48 1.27 2.64 2.95
C CYS A 48 1.62 3.43 1.68
N TRP A 49 2.80 4.03 1.58
CA TRP A 49 3.29 4.79 0.42
C TRP A 49 2.41 5.96 -0.02
N ARG A 50 1.64 6.48 0.95
CA ARG A 50 0.76 7.62 0.78
C ARG A 50 1.28 8.86 1.48
N THR A 51 0.86 10.01 0.97
CA THR A 51 1.14 11.31 1.58
C THR A 51 0.22 11.57 2.76
N ARG A 52 0.64 12.45 3.68
CA ARG A 52 -0.17 12.84 4.84
C ARG A 52 -1.53 13.40 4.43
N ASP A 53 -1.58 14.16 3.35
CA ASP A 53 -2.82 14.73 2.81
C ASP A 53 -3.76 13.65 2.29
N GLU A 54 -3.22 12.66 1.57
CA GLU A 54 -4.01 11.51 1.14
C GLU A 54 -4.57 10.75 2.36
N LEU A 55 -3.78 10.50 3.41
CA LEU A 55 -4.26 9.83 4.62
C LEU A 55 -5.43 10.57 5.26
N ARG A 56 -5.34 11.92 5.37
CA ARG A 56 -6.41 12.76 5.92
C ARG A 56 -7.65 12.77 5.04
N ALA A 57 -7.46 12.88 3.72
CA ALA A 57 -8.55 12.96 2.75
C ALA A 57 -9.27 11.61 2.57
N TRP A 58 -8.65 10.48 2.91
CA TRP A 58 -9.18 9.15 2.59
C TRP A 58 -10.63 8.88 3.02
N LYS A 59 -11.01 9.33 4.22
CA LYS A 59 -12.39 9.17 4.73
C LYS A 59 -13.41 9.97 3.92
N ALA A 60 -12.98 11.09 3.36
CA ALA A 60 -13.80 12.00 2.55
C ALA A 60 -13.64 11.75 1.04
N SER A 61 -12.71 10.89 0.61
CA SER A 61 -12.49 10.56 -0.80
C SER A 61 -13.58 9.63 -1.33
N ASP A 62 -14.05 9.93 -2.53
CA ASP A 62 -14.90 9.04 -3.32
C ASP A 62 -14.12 7.85 -3.86
N ASP A 63 -14.83 6.82 -4.32
CA ASP A 63 -14.20 5.59 -4.82
C ASP A 63 -13.26 5.83 -6.00
N ASP A 64 -13.55 6.83 -6.86
CA ASP A 64 -12.63 7.23 -7.94
C ASP A 64 -11.33 7.84 -7.41
N ALA A 65 -11.43 8.76 -6.45
CA ALA A 65 -10.26 9.34 -5.80
C ALA A 65 -9.46 8.26 -5.05
N LYS A 66 -10.13 7.29 -4.42
CA LYS A 66 -9.47 6.15 -3.76
C LYS A 66 -8.74 5.25 -4.76
N ARG A 67 -9.33 4.98 -5.93
CA ARG A 67 -8.68 4.25 -7.04
C ARG A 67 -7.44 4.99 -7.55
N ALA A 68 -7.54 6.30 -7.74
CA ALA A 68 -6.40 7.12 -8.16
C ALA A 68 -5.25 7.05 -7.15
N VAL A 69 -5.55 7.10 -5.85
CA VAL A 69 -4.54 6.93 -4.79
C VAL A 69 -3.88 5.56 -4.87
N TRP A 70 -4.62 4.49 -5.15
CA TRP A 70 -4.05 3.15 -5.35
C TRP A 70 -3.07 3.11 -6.52
N GLN A 71 -3.41 3.73 -7.65
CA GLN A 71 -2.52 3.85 -8.81
C GLN A 71 -1.25 4.64 -8.50
N LEU A 72 -1.37 5.73 -7.72
CA LEU A 72 -0.22 6.52 -7.27
C LEU A 72 0.67 5.72 -6.32
N VAL A 73 0.08 4.98 -5.38
CA VAL A 73 0.81 4.10 -4.47
C VAL A 73 1.58 3.03 -5.26
N GLU A 74 0.93 2.42 -6.26
CA GLU A 74 1.57 1.46 -7.15
C GLU A 74 2.77 2.07 -7.89
N GLN A 75 2.58 3.24 -8.51
CA GLN A 75 3.66 3.97 -9.18
C GLN A 75 4.81 4.31 -8.25
N ARG A 76 4.52 4.81 -7.05
CA ARG A 76 5.54 5.16 -6.05
C ARG A 76 6.33 3.94 -5.59
N GLN A 77 5.65 2.81 -5.39
CA GLN A 77 6.31 1.56 -5.02
C GLN A 77 7.18 1.02 -6.17
N ARG A 78 6.70 1.10 -7.41
CA ARG A 78 7.47 0.70 -8.60
C ARG A 78 8.71 1.58 -8.75
N ALA A 79 8.56 2.89 -8.58
CA ALA A 79 9.68 3.83 -8.57
C ALA A 79 10.67 3.56 -7.42
N ALA A 80 10.19 3.10 -6.27
CA ALA A 80 11.02 2.70 -5.12
C ALA A 80 11.58 1.27 -5.22
N GLY A 81 11.30 0.53 -6.29
CA GLY A 81 11.77 -0.85 -6.49
C GLY A 81 11.14 -1.89 -5.56
N LEU A 82 10.01 -1.57 -4.93
CA LEU A 82 9.32 -2.44 -3.97
C LEU A 82 8.22 -3.29 -4.60
N GLN A 83 7.94 -3.09 -5.90
CA GLN A 83 7.08 -3.97 -6.66
C GLN A 83 7.93 -5.01 -7.37
N ALA A 84 7.90 -6.22 -6.84
CA ALA A 84 8.46 -7.38 -7.51
C ALA A 84 7.62 -7.70 -8.76
N ALA A 85 8.32 -7.98 -9.86
CA ALA A 85 7.80 -8.63 -11.05
C ALA A 85 7.11 -9.96 -10.71
#